data_AF-A0A1F4ZUB1-F1
#
_entry.id   AF-A0A1F4ZUB1-F1
#
_cell.length_a   1.000
_cell.length_b   1.000
_cell.length_c   1.000
_cell.angle_alpha   90.00
_cell.angle_beta   90.00
_cell.angle_gamma   90.00
#
_symmetry.space_group_name_H-M   'P 1'
#
loop_
_entity.id
_entity.type
_entity.pdbx_description
1 polymer ?
#
loop_
_entity_poly.entity_id
_entity_poly.type
_entity_poly.pdbx_seq_one_letter_code
_entity_poly.pdbx_strand_id
1 'polypeptide(L)'
;MVSSFVNSARFRLYFLLSLVLVGGLIRFIQLSSSPFFSDQDWYYTQAVTSVLEGKFPLVGITTSIHWLHQGSLWSLLLIPGLVMSNYHPLSGSFLTIVFGLASIPLAYFLGASVVSRKLGLILATLISLTGFSVIHSGLSYHTSPIPLFILVFCLSLVKQKHLLAGLFLGFLYQLHLLTFIFWPLTLIYLLKRNIPAGKIILGFLLGILPFIYYGPVQTLGIFFWLIKFVIGLSPSSGMSVSYQVVLFIPLIIVVSFLLSKLKLSLALPLIALGIVYSYFVVTPLSPSLKEELAQINCSNPASTYLYWWKCEHN
;
A
#
# COMPACT_ATOMS: atom_id res chain seq x y z
N MET A 1 -13.81 -31.43 18.28
CA MET A 1 -12.85 -31.98 17.28
C MET A 1 -12.38 -30.92 16.27
N VAL A 2 -13.29 -30.21 15.58
CA VAL A 2 -12.92 -29.15 14.61
C VAL A 2 -12.05 -28.03 15.22
N SER A 3 -12.32 -27.62 16.46
CA SER A 3 -11.55 -26.59 17.16
C SER A 3 -10.11 -26.99 17.48
N SER A 4 -9.82 -28.27 17.75
CA SER A 4 -8.45 -28.72 18.03
C SER A 4 -7.60 -28.81 16.76
N PHE A 5 -8.20 -29.20 15.63
CA PHE A 5 -7.51 -29.28 14.34
C PHE A 5 -7.04 -27.91 13.83
N VAL A 6 -7.94 -26.91 13.86
CA VAL A 6 -7.61 -25.52 13.47
C VAL A 6 -6.50 -24.90 14.34
N ASN A 7 -6.36 -25.40 15.57
CA ASN A 7 -5.34 -24.95 16.52
C ASN A 7 -3.97 -25.65 16.33
N SER A 8 -3.83 -26.58 15.39
CA SER A 8 -2.53 -27.15 15.03
C SER A 8 -1.64 -26.11 14.35
N ALA A 9 -0.35 -26.08 14.71
CA ALA A 9 0.63 -25.22 14.05
C ALA A 9 0.81 -25.57 12.57
N ARG A 10 0.79 -26.87 12.24
CA ARG A 10 0.92 -27.37 10.86
C ARG A 10 -0.25 -26.88 9.99
N PHE A 11 -1.48 -26.98 10.50
CA PHE A 11 -2.65 -26.48 9.80
C PHE A 11 -2.52 -24.99 9.46
N ARG A 12 -2.16 -24.15 10.44
CA ARG A 12 -2.00 -22.71 10.21
C ARG A 12 -0.93 -22.39 9.18
N LEU A 13 0.20 -23.10 9.23
CA LEU A 13 1.27 -22.93 8.25
C LEU A 13 0.77 -23.26 6.84
N TYR A 14 0.18 -24.45 6.64
CA TYR A 14 -0.33 -24.85 5.32
C TYR A 14 -1.45 -23.94 4.83
N PHE A 15 -2.32 -23.47 5.71
CA PHE A 15 -3.37 -22.52 5.36
C PHE A 15 -2.80 -21.17 4.91
N LEU A 16 -1.78 -20.65 5.61
CA LEU A 16 -1.10 -19.42 5.18
C LEU A 16 -0.37 -19.60 3.85
N LEU A 17 0.31 -20.73 3.65
CA LEU A 17 0.94 -21.05 2.37
C LEU A 17 -0.09 -21.14 1.24
N SER A 18 -1.26 -21.74 1.48
CA SER A 18 -2.34 -21.76 0.49
C SER A 18 -2.90 -20.38 0.20
N LEU A 19 -3.01 -19.49 1.21
CA LEU A 19 -3.43 -18.11 0.98
C LEU A 19 -2.41 -17.34 0.14
N VAL A 20 -1.11 -17.47 0.43
CA VAL A 20 -0.05 -16.85 -0.36
C VAL A 20 -0.08 -17.37 -1.80
N LEU A 21 -0.23 -18.68 -2.00
CA LEU A 21 -0.29 -19.28 -3.34
C LEU A 21 -1.53 -18.82 -4.12
N VAL A 22 -2.72 -19.00 -3.56
CA VAL A 22 -3.99 -18.63 -4.21
C VAL A 22 -4.06 -17.12 -4.43
N GLY A 23 -3.72 -16.33 -3.41
CA GLY A 23 -3.65 -14.88 -3.49
C GLY A 23 -2.64 -14.39 -4.53
N GLY A 24 -1.52 -15.11 -4.71
CA GLY A 24 -0.53 -14.83 -5.75
C GLY A 24 -1.08 -15.11 -7.15
N LEU A 25 -1.65 -16.30 -7.35
CA LEU A 25 -2.24 -16.68 -8.64
C LEU A 25 -3.29 -15.66 -9.11
N ILE A 26 -4.21 -15.25 -8.23
CA ILE A 26 -5.24 -14.26 -8.59
C ILE A 26 -4.60 -12.91 -8.97
N ARG A 27 -3.60 -12.44 -8.22
CA ARG A 27 -2.90 -11.18 -8.52
C ARG A 27 -2.18 -11.20 -9.86
N PHE A 28 -1.52 -12.31 -10.18
CA PHE A 28 -0.84 -12.48 -11.47
C PHE A 28 -1.83 -12.58 -12.64
N ILE A 29 -2.98 -13.24 -12.45
CA ILE A 29 -4.03 -13.28 -13.47
C ILE A 29 -4.58 -11.88 -13.77
N GLN A 30 -4.67 -11.01 -12.75
CA GLN A 30 -5.14 -9.63 -12.92
C GLN A 30 -4.10 -8.67 -13.50
N LEU A 31 -2.82 -9.07 -13.58
CA LEU A 31 -1.74 -8.24 -14.07
C LEU A 31 -2.00 -7.76 -15.51
N SER A 32 -2.53 -8.63 -16.37
CA SER A 32 -2.84 -8.31 -17.77
C SER A 32 -3.92 -7.24 -17.94
N SER A 33 -4.72 -7.01 -16.90
CA SER A 33 -5.82 -6.05 -16.89
C SER A 33 -5.52 -4.76 -16.13
N SER A 34 -4.31 -4.65 -15.57
CA SER A 34 -3.94 -3.47 -14.76
C SER A 34 -3.64 -2.28 -15.68
N PRO A 35 -4.38 -1.17 -15.53
CA PRO A 35 -4.14 0.01 -16.34
C PRO A 35 -2.80 0.67 -16.01
N PHE A 36 -2.21 1.30 -17.04
CA PHE A 36 -1.01 2.11 -16.90
C PHE A 36 -1.34 3.60 -17.04
N PHE A 37 -1.00 4.41 -16.03
CA PHE A 37 -1.37 5.83 -15.96
C PHE A 37 -0.14 6.76 -16.05
N SER A 38 -0.36 8.04 -16.38
CA SER A 38 0.69 9.06 -16.52
C SER A 38 1.59 9.18 -15.28
N ASP A 39 1.02 9.08 -14.08
CA ASP A 39 1.82 9.13 -12.85
C ASP A 39 2.79 7.94 -12.75
N GLN A 40 2.38 6.76 -13.23
CA GLN A 40 3.24 5.58 -13.23
C GLN A 40 4.40 5.78 -14.21
N ASP A 41 4.11 6.29 -15.41
CA ASP A 41 5.14 6.66 -16.39
C ASP A 41 6.17 7.64 -15.80
N TRP A 42 5.68 8.64 -15.06
CA TRP A 42 6.54 9.61 -14.38
C TRP A 42 7.49 8.94 -13.39
N TYR A 43 6.98 8.03 -12.55
CA TYR A 43 7.81 7.29 -11.58
C TYR A 43 8.82 6.36 -12.26
N TYR A 44 8.42 5.70 -13.35
CA TYR A 44 9.32 4.84 -14.13
C TYR A 44 10.43 5.65 -14.76
N THR A 45 10.09 6.73 -15.46
CA THR A 45 11.06 7.62 -16.09
C THR A 45 12.03 8.18 -15.06
N GLN A 46 11.52 8.67 -13.92
CA GLN A 46 12.38 9.17 -12.84
C GLN A 46 13.33 8.07 -12.33
N ALA A 47 12.84 6.85 -12.09
CA ALA A 47 13.67 5.74 -11.62
C ALA A 47 14.74 5.33 -12.64
N VAL A 48 14.39 5.24 -13.93
CA VAL A 48 15.34 4.94 -15.02
C VAL A 48 16.40 6.03 -15.12
N THR A 49 16.01 7.30 -15.20
CA THR A 49 16.94 8.44 -15.25
C THR A 49 17.86 8.46 -14.03
N SER A 50 17.35 8.09 -12.85
CA SER A 50 18.16 8.03 -11.63
C SER A 50 19.31 7.03 -11.72
N VAL A 51 19.06 5.88 -12.36
CA VAL A 51 20.07 4.86 -12.61
C VAL A 51 21.07 5.33 -13.67
N LEU A 52 20.58 5.90 -14.77
CA LEU A 52 21.41 6.34 -15.89
C LEU A 52 22.32 7.53 -15.52
N GLU A 53 21.80 8.49 -14.75
CA GLU A 53 22.55 9.70 -14.36
C GLU A 53 23.26 9.59 -13.02
N GLY A 54 22.99 8.54 -12.23
CA GLY A 54 23.50 8.41 -10.86
C GLY A 54 22.94 9.45 -9.88
N LYS A 55 21.78 10.04 -10.19
CA LYS A 55 21.12 11.09 -9.38
C LYS A 55 19.81 10.58 -8.81
N PHE A 56 19.79 10.29 -7.52
CA PHE A 56 18.58 9.81 -6.84
C PHE A 56 17.62 10.96 -6.50
N PRO A 57 16.30 10.76 -6.68
CA PRO A 57 15.32 11.78 -6.42
C PRO A 57 15.14 11.95 -4.92
N LEU A 58 14.96 13.20 -4.49
CA LEU A 58 14.64 13.52 -3.10
C LEU A 58 13.13 13.60 -2.88
N VAL A 59 12.39 13.93 -3.94
CA VAL A 59 10.93 14.05 -3.97
C VAL A 59 10.34 13.31 -5.18
N GLY A 60 9.10 12.87 -5.04
CA GLY A 60 8.28 12.29 -6.08
C GLY A 60 7.45 13.34 -6.84
N ILE A 61 6.39 12.89 -7.49
CA ILE A 61 5.52 13.73 -8.31
C ILE A 61 4.84 14.81 -7.47
N THR A 62 4.52 15.96 -8.08
CA THR A 62 3.72 17.01 -7.44
C THR A 62 2.35 16.46 -7.03
N THR A 63 1.90 16.82 -5.82
CA THR A 63 0.56 16.46 -5.34
C THR A 63 -0.51 17.36 -5.97
N SER A 64 -1.79 17.14 -5.64
CA SER A 64 -2.87 18.08 -5.98
C SER A 64 -2.69 19.47 -5.36
N ILE A 65 -1.75 19.61 -4.42
CA ILE A 65 -1.31 20.87 -3.84
C ILE A 65 0.00 21.22 -4.56
N HIS A 66 -0.03 22.16 -5.51
CA HIS A 66 1.07 22.42 -6.45
C HIS A 66 2.46 22.70 -5.82
N TRP A 67 2.50 23.11 -4.56
CA TRP A 67 3.74 23.40 -3.82
C TRP A 67 4.22 22.23 -2.94
N LEU A 68 3.48 21.12 -2.89
CA LEU A 68 3.84 19.89 -2.21
C LEU A 68 4.08 18.77 -3.23
N HIS A 69 5.08 17.96 -2.96
CA HIS A 69 5.43 16.77 -3.71
C HIS A 69 5.21 15.52 -2.85
N GLN A 70 4.95 14.39 -3.49
CA GLN A 70 5.05 13.09 -2.83
C GLN A 70 6.51 12.80 -2.47
N GLY A 71 6.75 11.80 -1.63
CA GLY A 71 8.11 11.37 -1.28
C GLY A 71 8.78 10.59 -2.40
N SER A 72 10.11 10.51 -2.33
CA SER A 72 10.93 9.76 -3.28
C SER A 72 10.91 8.25 -3.06
N LEU A 73 10.40 7.79 -1.91
CA LEU A 73 10.48 6.39 -1.51
C LEU A 73 9.98 5.40 -2.58
N TRP A 74 8.88 5.70 -3.27
CA TRP A 74 8.38 4.81 -4.31
C TRP A 74 9.35 4.68 -5.48
N SER A 75 9.91 5.79 -5.98
CA SER A 75 10.93 5.78 -7.03
C SER A 75 12.17 4.99 -6.61
N LEU A 76 12.61 5.17 -5.36
CA LEU A 76 13.75 4.44 -4.79
C LEU A 76 13.47 2.92 -4.67
N LEU A 77 12.25 2.53 -4.31
CA LEU A 77 11.84 1.12 -4.28
C LEU A 77 11.75 0.53 -5.70
N LEU A 78 11.37 1.33 -6.69
CA LEU A 78 11.21 0.88 -8.07
C LEU A 78 12.55 0.59 -8.76
N ILE A 79 13.60 1.37 -8.45
CA ILE A 79 14.95 1.21 -9.02
C ILE A 79 15.47 -0.24 -8.98
N PRO A 80 15.57 -0.93 -7.83
CA PRO A 80 16.07 -2.30 -7.81
C PRO A 80 15.16 -3.26 -8.59
N GLY A 81 13.85 -3.04 -8.59
CA GLY A 81 12.91 -3.83 -9.38
C GLY A 81 13.14 -3.71 -10.88
N LEU A 82 13.41 -2.50 -11.37
CA LEU A 82 13.74 -2.24 -12.77
C LEU A 82 15.11 -2.79 -13.16
N VAL A 83 16.14 -2.60 -12.33
CA VAL A 83 17.49 -3.10 -12.66
C VAL A 83 17.49 -4.63 -12.74
N MET A 84 16.85 -5.32 -11.79
CA MET A 84 16.81 -6.79 -11.77
C MET A 84 16.04 -7.43 -12.94
N SER A 85 15.13 -6.68 -13.56
CA SER A 85 14.28 -7.15 -14.65
C SER A 85 14.74 -6.66 -16.03
N ASN A 86 15.91 -6.01 -16.11
CA ASN A 86 16.37 -5.30 -17.31
C ASN A 86 15.34 -4.29 -17.83
N TYR A 87 14.79 -3.49 -16.92
CA TYR A 87 13.84 -2.40 -17.18
C TYR A 87 12.51 -2.84 -17.78
N HIS A 88 12.07 -4.06 -17.50
CA HIS A 88 10.79 -4.57 -18.00
C HIS A 88 9.62 -3.66 -17.54
N PRO A 89 8.63 -3.33 -18.39
CA PRO A 89 7.55 -2.40 -18.02
C PRO A 89 6.69 -2.90 -16.84
N LEU A 90 6.57 -4.22 -16.68
CA LEU A 90 5.81 -4.81 -15.56
C LEU A 90 6.57 -4.87 -14.23
N SER A 91 7.81 -4.38 -14.15
CA SER A 91 8.67 -4.54 -12.96
C SER A 91 8.05 -4.01 -11.68
N GLY A 92 7.47 -2.81 -11.74
CA GLY A 92 6.83 -2.21 -10.59
C GLY A 92 5.57 -2.97 -10.16
N SER A 93 4.82 -3.54 -11.09
CA SER A 93 3.67 -4.39 -10.74
C SER A 93 4.10 -5.72 -10.12
N PHE A 94 5.18 -6.34 -10.61
CA PHE A 94 5.79 -7.51 -9.94
C PHE A 94 6.21 -7.16 -8.51
N LEU A 95 6.86 -6.01 -8.33
CA LEU A 95 7.28 -5.52 -7.01
C LEU A 95 6.09 -5.30 -6.07
N THR A 96 5.02 -4.66 -6.52
CA THR A 96 3.83 -4.44 -5.67
C THR A 96 3.07 -5.73 -5.36
N ILE A 97 3.08 -6.72 -6.28
CA ILE A 97 2.54 -8.05 -5.99
C ILE A 97 3.34 -8.70 -4.87
N VAL A 98 4.68 -8.62 -4.91
CA VAL A 98 5.54 -9.13 -3.83
C VAL A 98 5.20 -8.45 -2.50
N PHE A 99 4.99 -7.13 -2.47
CA PHE A 99 4.56 -6.42 -1.27
C PHE A 99 3.16 -6.87 -0.80
N GLY A 100 2.22 -7.09 -1.72
CA GLY A 100 0.90 -7.65 -1.43
C GLY A 100 0.98 -9.04 -0.81
N LEU A 101 1.84 -9.90 -1.35
CA LEU A 101 2.06 -11.26 -0.83
C LEU A 101 2.75 -11.25 0.54
N ALA A 102 3.74 -10.39 0.74
CA ALA A 102 4.40 -10.20 2.03
C ALA A 102 3.43 -9.69 3.11
N SER A 103 2.40 -8.93 2.71
CA SER A 103 1.36 -8.45 3.62
C SER A 103 0.53 -9.58 4.23
N ILE A 104 0.32 -10.69 3.54
CA ILE A 104 -0.51 -11.83 4.00
C ILE A 104 0.00 -12.43 5.32
N PRO A 105 1.26 -12.93 5.42
CA PRO A 105 1.78 -13.47 6.67
C PRO A 105 1.92 -12.39 7.76
N LEU A 106 2.27 -11.15 7.40
CA LEU A 106 2.37 -10.06 8.36
C LEU A 106 1.02 -9.74 9.01
N ALA A 107 -0.08 -9.78 8.25
CA ALA A 107 -1.42 -9.63 8.78
C ALA A 107 -1.76 -10.74 9.78
N TYR A 108 -1.41 -11.99 9.46
CA TYR A 108 -1.57 -13.09 10.41
C TYR A 108 -0.82 -12.84 11.70
N PHE A 109 0.47 -12.46 11.63
CA PHE A 109 1.28 -12.21 12.82
C PHE A 109 0.76 -11.04 13.64
N LEU A 110 0.33 -9.95 13.00
CA LEU A 110 -0.29 -8.83 13.68
C LEU A 110 -1.54 -9.28 14.44
N GLY A 111 -2.50 -9.90 13.76
CA GLY A 111 -3.74 -10.33 14.39
C GLY A 111 -3.57 -11.38 15.49
N ALA A 112 -2.65 -12.32 15.28
CA ALA A 112 -2.30 -13.34 16.26
C ALA A 112 -1.61 -12.77 17.50
N SER A 113 -0.85 -11.68 17.36
CA SER A 113 -0.13 -11.03 18.46
C SER A 113 -1.00 -10.08 19.29
N VAL A 114 -2.06 -9.50 18.70
CA VAL A 114 -2.91 -8.51 19.39
C VAL A 114 -4.11 -9.17 20.08
N VAL A 115 -4.77 -10.14 19.43
CA VAL A 115 -6.03 -10.71 19.96
C VAL A 115 -6.00 -12.23 20.00
N SER A 116 -5.86 -12.88 18.84
CA SER A 116 -5.92 -14.34 18.76
C SER A 116 -5.45 -14.87 17.41
N ARG A 117 -5.02 -16.12 17.38
CA ARG A 117 -4.68 -16.83 16.12
C ARG A 117 -5.85 -16.83 15.13
N LYS A 118 -7.09 -16.95 15.61
CA LYS A 118 -8.31 -16.86 14.78
C LYS A 118 -8.40 -15.51 14.07
N LEU A 119 -8.19 -14.40 14.79
CA LEU A 119 -8.18 -13.07 14.18
C LEU A 119 -7.08 -12.95 13.13
N GLY A 120 -5.88 -13.45 13.42
CA GLY A 120 -4.78 -13.49 12.46
C GLY A 120 -5.15 -14.23 11.16
N LEU A 121 -5.80 -15.38 11.26
CA LEU A 121 -6.25 -16.13 10.07
C LEU A 121 -7.32 -15.37 9.28
N ILE A 122 -8.31 -14.78 9.96
CA ILE A 122 -9.36 -13.97 9.30
C ILE A 122 -8.73 -12.78 8.58
N LEU A 123 -7.83 -12.07 9.25
CA LEU A 123 -7.14 -10.90 8.72
C LEU A 123 -6.30 -11.25 7.49
N ALA A 124 -5.53 -12.35 7.55
CA ALA A 124 -4.77 -12.84 6.40
C ALA A 124 -5.66 -13.26 5.22
N THR A 125 -6.78 -13.93 5.48
CA THR A 125 -7.76 -14.31 4.44
C THR A 125 -8.33 -13.08 3.74
N LEU A 126 -8.77 -12.07 4.50
CA LEU A 126 -9.35 -10.86 3.92
C LEU A 126 -8.31 -10.08 3.11
N ILE A 127 -7.08 -9.92 3.59
CA ILE A 127 -6.02 -9.26 2.80
C ILE A 127 -5.65 -10.07 1.56
N SER A 128 -5.65 -11.40 1.65
CA SER A 128 -5.28 -12.27 0.55
C SER A 128 -6.31 -12.25 -0.58
N LEU A 129 -7.60 -12.22 -0.26
CA LEU A 129 -8.66 -12.53 -1.23
C LEU A 129 -9.60 -11.37 -1.57
N THR A 130 -9.67 -10.30 -0.76
CA THR A 130 -10.55 -9.15 -1.07
C THR A 130 -10.13 -8.48 -2.38
N GLY A 131 -11.07 -8.27 -3.30
CA GLY A 131 -10.84 -7.72 -4.63
C GLY A 131 -10.06 -6.41 -4.64
N PHE A 132 -10.37 -5.50 -3.71
CA PHE A 132 -9.60 -4.25 -3.54
C PHE A 132 -8.11 -4.50 -3.29
N SER A 133 -7.76 -5.42 -2.37
CA SER A 133 -6.36 -5.75 -2.06
C SER A 133 -5.65 -6.39 -3.24
N VAL A 134 -6.33 -7.29 -3.96
CA VAL A 134 -5.78 -7.97 -5.13
C VAL A 134 -5.49 -6.95 -6.23
N ILE A 135 -6.47 -6.15 -6.61
CA ILE A 135 -6.36 -5.16 -7.69
C ILE A 135 -5.30 -4.11 -7.34
N HIS A 136 -5.34 -3.53 -6.13
CA HIS A 136 -4.35 -2.52 -5.76
C HIS A 136 -2.91 -3.06 -5.71
N SER A 137 -2.71 -4.33 -5.31
CA SER A 137 -1.36 -4.91 -5.30
C SER A 137 -0.81 -5.19 -6.70
N GLY A 138 -1.65 -5.23 -7.74
CA GLY A 138 -1.21 -5.31 -9.14
C GLY A 138 -0.85 -3.94 -9.76
N LEU A 139 -1.31 -2.85 -9.16
CA LEU A 139 -1.01 -1.50 -9.63
C LEU A 139 0.40 -1.10 -9.22
N SER A 140 1.25 -0.78 -10.20
CA SER A 140 2.59 -0.24 -9.99
C SER A 140 2.54 1.23 -9.54
N TYR A 141 2.00 1.50 -8.35
CA TYR A 141 1.70 2.84 -7.88
C TYR A 141 2.21 3.08 -6.46
N HIS A 142 2.52 4.33 -6.13
CA HIS A 142 3.12 4.71 -4.85
C HIS A 142 2.24 4.39 -3.63
N THR A 143 0.92 4.24 -3.81
CA THR A 143 0.02 3.83 -2.71
C THR A 143 -0.02 2.32 -2.50
N SER A 144 0.40 1.52 -3.47
CA SER A 144 0.34 0.05 -3.39
C SER A 144 1.18 -0.59 -2.28
N PRO A 145 2.35 -0.03 -1.87
CA PRO A 145 3.09 -0.52 -0.71
C PRO A 145 2.50 -0.11 0.65
N ILE A 146 1.53 0.82 0.71
CA ILE A 146 0.97 1.34 1.97
C ILE A 146 0.43 0.22 2.88
N PRO A 147 -0.38 -0.75 2.39
CA PRO A 147 -0.86 -1.85 3.23
C PRO A 147 0.24 -2.63 3.94
N LEU A 148 1.33 -2.94 3.21
CA LEU A 148 2.51 -3.62 3.79
C LEU A 148 3.12 -2.77 4.90
N PHE A 149 3.36 -1.49 4.63
CA PHE A 149 4.05 -0.61 5.58
C PHE A 149 3.20 -0.30 6.81
N ILE A 150 1.87 -0.21 6.68
CA ILE A 150 0.96 -0.14 7.84
C ILE A 150 1.10 -1.38 8.72
N LEU A 151 1.14 -2.58 8.12
CA LEU A 151 1.28 -3.82 8.88
C LEU A 151 2.63 -3.89 9.61
N VAL A 152 3.73 -3.51 8.96
CA VAL A 152 5.06 -3.47 9.59
C VAL A 152 5.11 -2.42 10.70
N PHE A 153 4.53 -1.23 10.48
CA PHE A 153 4.40 -0.18 11.48
C PHE A 153 3.63 -0.67 12.72
N CYS A 154 2.42 -1.22 12.53
CA CYS A 154 1.61 -1.73 13.63
C CYS A 154 2.29 -2.89 14.37
N LEU A 155 2.90 -3.82 13.65
CA LEU A 155 3.62 -4.94 14.27
C LEU A 155 4.83 -4.44 15.06
N SER A 156 5.55 -3.44 14.56
CA SER A 156 6.66 -2.81 15.27
C SER A 156 6.22 -2.15 16.58
N LEU A 157 5.06 -1.47 16.59
CA LEU A 157 4.47 -0.95 17.83
C LEU A 157 4.12 -2.07 18.82
N VAL A 158 3.45 -3.13 18.36
CA VAL A 158 3.08 -4.28 19.22
C VAL A 158 4.32 -4.97 19.80
N LYS A 159 5.41 -5.03 19.03
CA LYS A 159 6.69 -5.63 19.44
C LYS A 159 7.64 -4.67 20.15
N GLN A 160 7.18 -3.46 20.51
CA GLN A 160 7.98 -2.43 21.19
C GLN A 160 9.26 -2.04 20.42
N LYS A 161 9.25 -2.17 19.10
CA LYS A 161 10.34 -1.77 18.19
C LYS A 161 10.12 -0.32 17.75
N HIS A 162 10.17 0.60 18.72
CA HIS A 162 9.81 2.01 18.55
C HIS A 162 10.56 2.75 17.43
N LEU A 163 11.87 2.50 17.28
CA LEU A 163 12.65 3.10 16.20
C LEU A 163 12.13 2.65 14.82
N LEU A 164 11.87 1.35 14.67
CA LEU A 164 11.34 0.77 13.45
C LEU A 164 9.91 1.26 13.15
N ALA A 165 9.08 1.40 14.19
CA ALA A 165 7.75 2.00 14.05
C ALA A 165 7.86 3.45 13.55
N GLY A 166 8.75 4.26 14.11
CA GLY A 166 9.02 5.61 13.61
C GLY A 166 9.47 5.61 12.15
N LEU A 167 10.41 4.73 11.79
CA LEU A 167 10.92 4.62 10.41
C LEU A 167 9.81 4.32 9.40
N PHE A 168 8.98 3.32 9.68
CA PHE A 168 7.86 2.99 8.79
C PHE A 168 6.76 4.04 8.79
N LEU A 169 6.57 4.80 9.88
CA LEU A 169 5.70 5.97 9.89
C LEU A 169 6.22 7.06 8.94
N GLY A 170 7.54 7.28 8.89
CA GLY A 170 8.18 8.19 7.93
C GLY A 170 8.06 7.70 6.49
N PHE A 171 8.23 6.39 6.27
CA PHE A 171 8.01 5.79 4.95
C PHE A 171 6.57 5.92 4.48
N LEU A 172 5.58 5.68 5.35
CA LEU A 172 4.18 5.90 5.04
C LEU A 172 3.93 7.36 4.62
N TYR A 173 4.51 8.30 5.36
CA TYR A 173 4.41 9.72 5.05
C TYR A 173 5.01 10.07 3.68
N GLN A 174 6.16 9.47 3.33
CA GLN A 174 6.75 9.60 2.00
C GLN A 174 5.86 8.99 0.89
N LEU A 175 5.22 7.85 1.14
CA LEU A 175 4.34 7.26 0.13
C LEU A 175 3.10 8.12 -0.09
N HIS A 176 2.46 8.61 0.96
CA HIS A 176 1.27 9.44 0.81
C HIS A 176 1.01 10.30 2.04
N LEU A 177 0.82 11.61 1.86
CA LEU A 177 0.60 12.59 2.93
C LEU A 177 -0.56 12.25 3.89
N LEU A 178 -1.66 11.67 3.37
CA LEU A 178 -2.82 11.26 4.18
C LEU A 178 -2.49 10.25 5.28
N THR A 179 -1.41 9.47 5.13
CA THR A 179 -0.96 8.53 6.18
C THR A 179 -0.53 9.25 7.46
N PHE A 180 -0.42 10.58 7.45
CA PHE A 180 -0.24 11.39 8.64
C PHE A 180 -1.33 11.13 9.71
N ILE A 181 -2.50 10.59 9.34
CA ILE A 181 -3.55 10.14 10.27
C ILE A 181 -3.06 9.10 11.31
N PHE A 182 -1.94 8.41 11.06
CA PHE A 182 -1.35 7.48 12.01
C PHE A 182 -0.60 8.17 13.17
N TRP A 183 -0.32 9.47 13.09
CA TRP A 183 0.33 10.22 14.18
C TRP A 183 -0.52 10.33 15.45
N PRO A 184 -1.80 10.78 15.39
CA PRO A 184 -2.68 10.77 16.57
C PRO A 184 -2.78 9.39 17.23
N LEU A 185 -2.88 8.32 16.43
CA LEU A 185 -2.93 6.95 16.94
C LEU A 185 -1.64 6.56 17.66
N THR A 186 -0.49 6.95 17.10
CA THR A 186 0.83 6.75 17.72
C THR A 186 0.93 7.51 19.04
N LEU A 187 0.52 8.77 19.08
CA LEU A 187 0.55 9.60 20.28
C LEU A 187 -0.33 9.01 21.40
N ILE A 188 -1.57 8.63 21.08
CA ILE A 188 -2.47 7.97 22.04
C ILE A 188 -1.83 6.69 22.59
N TYR A 189 -1.20 5.88 21.72
CA TYR A 189 -0.50 4.68 22.14
C TYR A 189 0.65 4.98 23.11
N LEU A 190 1.47 6.00 22.83
CA LEU A 190 2.60 6.38 23.67
C LEU A 190 2.15 6.90 25.04
N LEU A 191 1.13 7.76 25.05
CA LEU A 191 0.55 8.30 26.29
C LEU A 191 -0.04 7.19 27.16
N LYS A 192 -0.84 6.29 26.58
CA LYS A 192 -1.45 5.17 27.32
C LYS A 192 -0.43 4.18 27.90
N ARG A 193 0.78 4.13 27.34
CA ARG A 193 1.83 3.19 27.76
C ARG A 193 2.99 3.87 28.49
N ASN A 194 2.95 5.19 28.69
CA ASN A 194 4.05 5.99 29.23
C ASN A 194 5.40 5.72 28.53
N ILE A 195 5.38 5.57 27.20
CA ILE A 195 6.59 5.28 26.40
C ILE A 195 7.17 6.61 25.89
N PRO A 196 8.49 6.86 26.08
CA PRO A 196 9.12 8.09 25.59
C PRO A 196 9.12 8.13 24.06
N ALA A 197 8.73 9.27 23.49
CA ALA A 197 8.57 9.45 22.05
C ALA A 197 9.91 9.47 21.27
N GLY A 198 11.05 9.70 21.96
CA GLY A 198 12.35 9.96 21.32
C GLY A 198 12.76 8.94 20.25
N LYS A 199 12.58 7.63 20.49
CA LYS A 199 12.91 6.59 19.51
C LYS A 199 12.01 6.63 18.27
N ILE A 200 10.71 6.90 18.43
CA ILE A 200 9.79 7.04 17.30
C ILE A 200 10.09 8.30 16.51
N ILE A 201 10.35 9.43 17.19
CA ILE A 201 10.71 10.68 16.53
C ILE A 201 12.00 10.49 15.72
N LEU A 202 13.03 9.89 16.32
CA LEU A 202 14.28 9.59 15.60
C LEU A 202 14.02 8.70 14.38
N GLY A 203 13.24 7.63 14.52
CA GLY A 203 12.90 6.75 13.41
C GLY A 203 12.15 7.48 12.30
N PHE A 204 11.19 8.32 12.67
CA PHE A 204 10.42 9.11 11.72
C PHE A 204 11.31 10.08 10.95
N LEU A 205 12.19 10.82 11.64
CA LEU A 205 13.14 11.74 11.02
C LEU A 205 14.06 11.02 10.02
N LEU A 206 14.54 9.82 10.36
CA LEU A 206 15.28 8.97 9.42
C LEU A 206 14.41 8.56 8.23
N GLY A 207 13.14 8.22 8.48
CA GLY A 207 12.18 7.84 7.46
C GLY A 207 11.77 8.98 6.52
N ILE A 208 11.86 10.25 6.94
CA ILE A 208 11.56 11.43 6.10
C ILE A 208 12.82 12.21 5.68
N LEU A 209 14.00 11.61 5.83
CA LEU A 209 15.28 12.27 5.53
C LEU A 209 15.33 12.92 4.13
N PRO A 210 14.79 12.32 3.05
CA PRO A 210 14.76 12.99 1.74
C PRO A 210 14.01 14.33 1.74
N PHE A 211 12.90 14.44 2.47
CA PHE A 211 12.16 15.70 2.59
C PHE A 211 12.91 16.74 3.41
N ILE A 212 13.57 16.32 4.49
CA ILE A 212 14.40 17.21 5.32
C ILE A 212 15.50 17.83 4.46
N TYR A 213 16.17 17.01 3.65
CA TYR A 213 17.23 17.46 2.76
C TYR A 213 16.70 18.36 1.63
N TYR A 214 15.54 18.04 1.06
CA TYR A 214 14.94 18.85 -0.01
C TYR A 214 14.51 20.25 0.46
N GLY A 215 13.95 20.35 1.68
CA GLY A 215 13.72 21.64 2.32
C GLY A 215 12.47 21.73 3.22
N PRO A 216 12.29 22.88 3.90
CA PRO A 216 11.27 23.06 4.93
C PRO A 216 9.85 23.02 4.37
N VAL A 217 9.64 23.43 3.11
CA VAL A 217 8.32 23.42 2.47
C VAL A 217 7.75 22.00 2.39
N GLN A 218 8.56 21.01 2.00
CA GLN A 218 8.11 19.61 1.95
C GLN A 218 7.99 18.98 3.34
N THR A 219 8.87 19.38 4.27
CA THR A 219 8.88 18.84 5.63
C THR A 219 7.70 19.33 6.48
N LEU A 220 7.38 20.62 6.41
CA LEU A 220 6.40 21.29 7.28
C LEU A 220 5.11 21.67 6.56
N GLY A 221 5.09 21.61 5.24
CA GLY A 221 3.95 22.02 4.42
C GLY A 221 2.65 21.30 4.75
N ILE A 222 2.72 20.05 5.20
CA ILE A 222 1.52 19.31 5.60
C ILE A 222 0.75 20.00 6.74
N PHE A 223 1.44 20.67 7.66
CA PHE A 223 0.79 21.38 8.76
C PHE A 223 0.02 22.59 8.25
N PHE A 224 0.58 23.35 7.31
CA PHE A 224 -0.12 24.45 6.64
C PHE A 224 -1.32 23.95 5.83
N TRP A 225 -1.17 22.83 5.13
CA TRP A 225 -2.29 22.21 4.42
C TRP A 225 -3.39 21.74 5.38
N LEU A 226 -3.02 21.13 6.51
CA LEU A 226 -3.98 20.68 7.52
C LEU A 226 -4.76 21.87 8.11
N ILE A 227 -4.08 22.98 8.40
CA ILE A 227 -4.71 24.22 8.85
C ILE A 227 -5.71 24.72 7.81
N LYS A 228 -5.32 24.77 6.52
CA LYS A 228 -6.21 25.17 5.42
C LYS A 228 -7.45 24.26 5.33
N PHE A 229 -7.27 22.96 5.50
CA PHE A 229 -8.34 21.97 5.47
C PHE A 229 -9.31 22.14 6.66
N VAL A 230 -8.79 22.29 7.87
CA VAL A 230 -9.60 22.47 9.09
C VAL A 230 -10.42 23.76 9.07
N ILE A 231 -9.90 24.84 8.47
CA ILE A 231 -10.60 26.12 8.35
C ILE A 231 -11.67 26.09 7.24
N GLY A 232 -11.84 24.97 6.53
CA GLY A 232 -12.87 24.81 5.52
C GLY A 232 -12.59 25.54 4.21
N LEU A 233 -11.34 25.92 3.96
CA LEU A 233 -10.90 26.60 2.73
C LEU A 233 -10.65 25.63 1.57
N SER A 234 -10.98 24.35 1.74
CA SER A 234 -10.85 23.32 0.71
C SER A 234 -12.25 22.87 0.27
N PRO A 235 -12.56 22.95 -1.04
CA PRO A 235 -13.82 22.45 -1.55
C PRO A 235 -13.95 20.95 -1.27
N SER A 236 -15.15 20.50 -0.92
CA SER A 236 -15.46 19.10 -0.64
C SER A 236 -15.40 18.26 -1.92
N SER A 237 -14.20 17.88 -2.36
CA SER A 237 -14.05 16.79 -3.32
C SER A 237 -14.37 15.47 -2.60
N GLY A 238 -15.10 14.57 -3.25
CA GLY A 238 -15.40 13.24 -2.71
C GLY A 238 -14.15 12.46 -2.27
N MET A 239 -14.35 11.36 -1.53
CA MET A 239 -13.23 10.53 -1.08
C MET A 239 -12.43 9.99 -2.27
N SER A 240 -11.17 10.42 -2.39
CA SER A 240 -10.27 9.89 -3.42
C SER A 240 -9.91 8.43 -3.15
N VAL A 241 -9.48 7.70 -4.18
CA VAL A 241 -9.02 6.30 -4.06
C VAL A 241 -7.91 6.17 -3.01
N SER A 242 -7.04 7.18 -2.86
CA SER A 242 -5.99 7.18 -1.83
C SER A 242 -6.55 7.09 -0.40
N TYR A 243 -7.71 7.68 -0.11
CA TYR A 243 -8.36 7.52 1.19
C TYR A 243 -8.76 6.07 1.45
N GLN A 244 -9.28 5.41 0.42
CA GLN A 244 -9.65 4.00 0.51
C GLN A 244 -8.43 3.15 0.82
N VAL A 245 -7.30 3.37 0.13
CA VAL A 245 -6.05 2.62 0.36
C VAL A 245 -5.51 2.83 1.78
N VAL A 246 -5.45 4.08 2.24
CA VAL A 246 -4.90 4.41 3.58
C VAL A 246 -5.78 3.84 4.71
N LEU A 247 -7.10 3.90 4.55
CA LEU A 247 -8.05 3.40 5.55
C LEU A 247 -8.35 1.90 5.41
N PHE A 248 -7.90 1.26 4.32
CA PHE A 248 -8.18 -0.15 4.04
C PHE A 248 -7.71 -1.08 5.17
N ILE A 249 -6.45 -0.98 5.59
CA ILE A 249 -5.92 -1.84 6.65
C ILE A 249 -6.61 -1.60 8.00
N PRO A 250 -6.76 -0.36 8.50
CA PRO A 250 -7.56 -0.10 9.70
C PRO A 250 -8.97 -0.69 9.62
N LEU A 251 -9.68 -0.49 8.50
CA LEU A 251 -11.02 -1.03 8.29
C LEU A 251 -11.03 -2.56 8.33
N ILE A 252 -10.13 -3.21 7.61
CA ILE A 252 -10.01 -4.67 7.59
C ILE A 252 -9.67 -5.21 8.99
N ILE A 253 -8.85 -4.52 9.78
CA ILE A 253 -8.55 -4.92 11.16
C ILE A 253 -9.81 -4.89 12.02
N VAL A 254 -10.62 -3.82 11.92
CA VAL A 254 -11.89 -3.69 12.66
C VAL A 254 -12.88 -4.79 12.23
N VAL A 255 -13.07 -4.99 10.93
CA VAL A 255 -13.95 -6.05 10.39
C VAL A 255 -13.47 -7.43 10.86
N SER A 256 -12.17 -7.70 10.79
CA SER A 256 -11.58 -8.96 11.26
C SER A 256 -11.80 -9.16 12.76
N PHE A 257 -11.71 -8.09 13.55
CA PHE A 257 -12.00 -8.14 14.98
C PHE A 257 -13.46 -8.52 15.25
N LEU A 258 -14.42 -7.87 14.59
CA LEU A 258 -15.85 -8.17 14.73
C LEU A 258 -16.14 -9.63 14.32
N LEU A 259 -15.65 -10.07 13.16
CA LEU A 259 -15.81 -11.45 12.69
C LEU A 259 -15.17 -12.47 13.63
N SER A 260 -14.07 -12.12 14.30
CA SER A 260 -13.40 -13.02 15.25
C SER A 260 -14.26 -13.33 16.48
N LYS A 261 -15.22 -12.47 16.82
CA LYS A 261 -16.17 -12.66 17.93
C LYS A 261 -17.34 -13.59 17.58
N LEU A 262 -17.62 -13.80 16.29
CA LEU A 262 -18.71 -14.66 15.83
C LEU A 262 -18.33 -16.15 15.90
N LYS A 263 -19.33 -17.03 15.99
CA LYS A 263 -19.13 -18.48 15.77
C LYS A 263 -18.63 -18.74 14.36
N LEU A 264 -17.76 -19.73 14.18
CA LEU A 264 -17.11 -19.99 12.88
C LEU A 264 -18.13 -20.25 11.76
N SER A 265 -19.23 -20.93 12.06
CA SER A 265 -20.32 -21.20 11.11
C SER A 265 -21.00 -19.93 10.58
N LEU A 266 -20.98 -18.82 11.34
CA LEU A 266 -21.51 -17.53 10.91
C LEU A 266 -20.44 -16.64 10.27
N ALA A 267 -19.19 -16.70 10.75
CA ALA A 267 -18.10 -15.89 10.23
C ALA A 267 -17.73 -16.28 8.78
N LEU A 268 -17.69 -17.58 8.46
CA LEU A 268 -17.31 -18.06 7.13
C LEU A 268 -18.19 -17.55 5.97
N PRO A 269 -19.54 -17.67 6.02
CA PRO A 269 -20.38 -17.15 4.94
C PRO A 269 -20.27 -15.63 4.80
N LEU A 270 -20.11 -14.88 5.89
CA LEU A 270 -19.91 -13.43 5.84
C LEU A 270 -18.58 -13.05 5.19
N ILE A 271 -17.50 -13.78 5.49
CA ILE A 271 -16.20 -13.59 4.82
C ILE A 271 -16.33 -13.88 3.32
N ALA A 272 -16.96 -15.01 2.96
CA ALA A 272 -17.15 -15.38 1.56
C ALA A 272 -17.98 -14.33 0.81
N LEU A 273 -19.11 -13.88 1.39
CA LEU A 273 -19.95 -12.83 0.83
C LEU A 273 -19.18 -11.51 0.67
N GLY A 274 -18.41 -11.10 1.68
CA GLY A 274 -17.59 -9.89 1.62
C GLY A 274 -16.52 -9.95 0.53
N ILE A 275 -15.86 -11.10 0.37
CA ILE A 275 -14.89 -11.33 -0.71
C ILE A 275 -15.60 -11.22 -2.07
N VAL A 276 -16.68 -11.95 -2.30
CA VAL A 276 -17.42 -11.93 -3.57
C VAL A 276 -17.91 -10.52 -3.89
N TYR A 277 -18.54 -9.84 -2.92
CA TYR A 277 -19.01 -8.47 -3.06
C TYR A 277 -17.87 -7.51 -3.44
N SER A 278 -16.70 -7.67 -2.83
CA SER A 278 -15.55 -6.81 -3.14
C SER A 278 -15.03 -6.95 -4.57
N TYR A 279 -15.24 -8.09 -5.25
CA TYR A 279 -14.94 -8.17 -6.68
C TYR A 279 -16.00 -7.43 -7.50
N PHE A 280 -17.29 -7.65 -7.21
CA PHE A 280 -18.38 -6.99 -7.92
C PHE A 280 -18.36 -5.47 -7.82
N VAL A 281 -17.91 -4.90 -6.70
CA VAL A 281 -17.82 -3.44 -6.52
C VAL A 281 -16.61 -2.84 -7.23
N VAL A 282 -15.51 -3.58 -7.37
CA VAL A 282 -14.27 -3.02 -7.94
C VAL A 282 -14.18 -3.25 -9.46
N THR A 283 -14.75 -4.31 -10.01
CA THR A 283 -14.79 -4.58 -11.46
C THR A 283 -15.50 -3.55 -12.36
N PRO A 284 -16.55 -2.81 -11.93
CA PRO A 284 -17.28 -1.88 -12.79
C PRO A 284 -16.52 -0.59 -13.13
N LEU A 285 -15.30 -0.38 -12.60
CA LEU A 285 -14.48 0.80 -12.89
C LEU A 285 -13.78 0.75 -14.28
N SER A 286 -14.05 -0.27 -15.11
CA SER A 286 -13.37 -0.51 -16.40
C SER A 286 -14.03 -0.02 -17.72
N PRO A 287 -15.32 0.38 -17.81
CA PRO A 287 -15.91 0.72 -19.12
C PRO A 287 -15.27 1.95 -19.78
N SER A 288 -15.12 3.05 -19.04
CA SER A 288 -14.58 4.30 -19.59
C SER A 288 -13.10 4.18 -19.97
N LEU A 289 -12.35 3.34 -19.25
CA LEU A 289 -10.93 3.16 -19.50
C LEU A 289 -10.64 2.28 -20.74
N LYS A 290 -11.55 1.36 -21.08
CA LYS A 290 -11.45 0.58 -22.32
C LYS A 290 -11.63 1.45 -23.56
N GLU A 291 -12.48 2.47 -23.49
CA GLU A 291 -12.66 3.44 -24.57
C GLU A 291 -11.46 4.37 -24.72
N GLU A 292 -10.86 4.82 -23.61
CA GLU A 292 -9.68 5.71 -23.63
C GLU A 292 -8.41 4.98 -24.13
N LEU A 293 -8.22 3.71 -23.75
CA LEU A 293 -7.12 2.87 -24.25
C LEU A 293 -7.29 2.45 -25.72
N ALA A 294 -8.52 2.42 -26.24
CA ALA A 294 -8.78 2.14 -27.65
C ALA A 294 -8.45 3.34 -28.57
N GLN A 295 -8.32 4.55 -28.02
CA GLN A 295 -8.00 5.77 -28.78
C GLN A 295 -6.51 6.12 -28.83
N ILE A 296 -5.63 5.32 -28.21
CA ILE A 296 -4.18 5.54 -28.27
C ILE A 296 -3.66 5.13 -29.66
N ASN A 297 -3.66 6.09 -30.58
CA ASN A 297 -3.09 5.98 -31.92
C ASN A 297 -1.55 6.03 -31.86
N CYS A 298 -0.85 4.98 -32.31
CA CYS A 298 0.63 4.86 -32.30
C CYS A 298 1.39 5.86 -33.22
N SER A 299 0.80 6.99 -33.58
CA SER A 299 1.35 7.91 -34.59
C SER A 299 2.44 8.86 -34.08
N ASN A 300 2.76 8.87 -32.78
CA ASN A 300 3.81 9.73 -32.23
C ASN A 300 4.72 9.00 -31.22
N PRO A 301 5.84 8.39 -31.66
CA PRO A 301 6.69 7.52 -30.84
C PRO A 301 7.55 8.26 -29.79
N ALA A 302 7.49 9.58 -29.71
CA ALA A 302 8.49 10.37 -29.00
C ALA A 302 8.20 10.67 -27.52
N SER A 303 7.04 10.32 -26.96
CA SER A 303 6.60 10.95 -25.69
C SER A 303 6.56 10.09 -24.43
N THR A 304 6.64 8.75 -24.48
CA THR A 304 6.62 7.93 -23.25
C THR A 304 7.37 6.59 -23.39
N TYR A 305 7.95 6.10 -22.28
CA TYR A 305 8.69 4.83 -22.21
C TYR A 305 7.86 3.63 -22.68
N LEU A 306 6.55 3.65 -22.39
CA LEU A 306 5.61 2.61 -22.83
C LEU A 306 5.28 2.68 -24.32
N TYR A 307 5.29 3.87 -24.94
CA TYR A 307 5.06 4.03 -26.38
C TYR A 307 6.12 3.29 -27.18
N TRP A 308 7.39 3.45 -26.77
CA TRP A 308 8.51 2.73 -27.38
C TRP A 308 8.33 1.21 -27.27
N TRP A 309 8.10 0.69 -26.05
CA TRP A 309 7.97 -0.76 -25.84
C TRP A 309 6.78 -1.40 -26.57
N LYS A 310 5.61 -0.74 -26.59
CA LYS A 310 4.39 -1.30 -27.21
C LYS A 310 4.43 -1.24 -28.74
N CYS A 311 5.15 -0.28 -29.33
CA CYS A 311 5.30 -0.15 -30.78
C CYS A 311 6.45 -0.98 -31.35
N GLU A 312 7.45 -1.33 -30.54
CA GLU A 312 8.61 -2.09 -31.01
C GLU A 312 8.40 -3.62 -30.95
N HIS A 313 7.38 -4.09 -30.22
CA HIS A 313 7.14 -5.52 -29.97
C HIS A 313 5.73 -6.02 -30.38
N ASN A 314 4.95 -5.21 -31.09
CA ASN A 314 3.75 -5.62 -31.83
C ASN A 314 3.95 -5.32 -33.32
#